data_AF-A0A8A3S7K6-F1
#
_entry.id   AF-A0A8A3S7K6-F1
#
_cell.length_a   1.000
_cell.length_b   1.000
_cell.length_c   1.000
_cell.angle_alpha   90.00
_cell.angle_beta   90.00
_cell.angle_gamma   90.00
#
_symmetry.space_group_name_H-M   'P 1'
#
loop_
_entity.id
_entity.type
_entity.pdbx_description
1 polymer ?
#
loop_
_entity_poly.entity_id
_entity_poly.type
_entity_poly.pdbx_seq_one_letter_code
_entity_poly.pdbx_strand_id
1 'polypeptide(L)'
;MTDLTQEELEEQILAWTKDYARKNGWTLNPDDRQLHTVIKGLARNTLRFGEQYCPCRLRSGDVEEDKKIICPCIYHQDEIEEDGNCHCRLFFKKDTE
;
A
#
# COMPACT_ATOMS: atom_id res chain seq x y z
N MET A 1 8.39 -23.96 -7.55
CA MET A 1 7.85 -22.76 -6.90
C MET A 1 7.62 -21.78 -8.01
N THR A 2 6.37 -21.40 -8.28
CA THR A 2 6.04 -20.46 -9.35
C THR A 2 6.63 -19.11 -8.97
N ASP A 3 7.71 -18.71 -9.64
CA ASP A 3 8.25 -17.36 -9.56
C ASP A 3 7.19 -16.42 -10.11
N LEU A 4 6.42 -15.78 -9.22
CA LEU A 4 5.45 -14.77 -9.60
C LEU A 4 6.19 -13.63 -10.31
N THR A 5 5.71 -13.28 -11.50
CA THR A 5 6.20 -12.11 -12.21
C THR A 5 5.80 -10.84 -11.46
N GLN A 6 6.51 -9.74 -11.71
CA GLN A 6 6.15 -8.45 -11.11
C GLN A 6 4.73 -8.02 -11.48
N GLU A 7 4.30 -8.29 -12.72
CA GLU A 7 2.95 -7.96 -13.20
C GLU A 7 1.86 -8.74 -12.45
N GLU A 8 2.03 -10.06 -12.29
CA GLU A 8 1.09 -10.88 -11.51
C GLU A 8 1.01 -10.42 -10.05
N LEU A 9 2.14 -9.99 -9.47
CA LEU A 9 2.15 -9.46 -8.12
C LEU A 9 1.47 -8.09 -8.02
N GLU A 10 1.67 -7.20 -8.99
CA GLU A 10 0.95 -5.92 -9.08
C GLU A 10 -0.58 -6.15 -9.12
N GLU A 11 -1.04 -7.12 -9.90
CA GLU A 11 -2.47 -7.50 -9.97
C GLU A 11 -2.99 -8.02 -8.62
N GLN A 12 -2.24 -8.89 -7.95
CA GLN A 12 -2.61 -9.41 -6.62
C GLN A 12 -2.69 -8.30 -5.58
N ILE A 13 -1.72 -7.38 -5.57
CA ILE A 13 -1.71 -6.24 -4.65
C ILE A 13 -2.87 -5.29 -4.97
N LEU A 14 -3.18 -5.05 -6.24
CA LEU A 14 -4.33 -4.23 -6.63
C LEU A 14 -5.65 -4.87 -6.18
N ALA A 15 -5.82 -6.19 -6.35
CA ALA A 15 -7.00 -6.90 -5.88
C ALA A 15 -7.12 -6.82 -4.35
N TRP A 16 -6.02 -7.07 -3.64
CA TRP A 16 -5.96 -6.98 -2.18
C TRP A 16 -6.28 -5.57 -1.67
N THR A 17 -5.70 -4.53 -2.26
CA THR A 17 -5.96 -3.13 -1.86
C THR A 17 -7.42 -2.74 -2.06
N LYS A 18 -8.05 -3.16 -3.17
CA LYS A 18 -9.50 -2.94 -3.41
C LYS A 18 -10.34 -3.59 -2.32
N ASP A 19 -10.05 -4.85 -1.98
CA ASP A 19 -10.78 -5.58 -0.95
C ASP A 19 -10.57 -4.98 0.44
N TYR A 20 -9.33 -4.58 0.76
CA TYR A 20 -8.98 -3.95 2.02
C TYR A 20 -9.65 -2.58 2.17
N ALA A 21 -9.62 -1.74 1.14
CA ALA A 21 -10.31 -0.46 1.12
C ALA A 21 -11.82 -0.63 1.34
N ARG A 22 -12.46 -1.55 0.59
CA ARG A 22 -13.89 -1.85 0.73
C ARG A 22 -14.26 -2.27 2.15
N LYS A 23 -13.47 -3.16 2.77
CA LYS A 23 -13.74 -3.66 4.15
C LYS A 23 -13.65 -2.57 5.21
N ASN A 24 -12.80 -1.56 4.99
CA ASN A 24 -12.60 -0.46 5.92
C ASN A 24 -13.45 0.78 5.58
N GLY A 25 -14.30 0.71 4.55
CA GLY A 25 -15.11 1.87 4.13
C GLY A 25 -14.27 2.99 3.51
N TRP A 26 -13.17 2.65 2.83
CA TRP A 26 -12.27 3.58 2.15
C TRP A 26 -12.36 3.41 0.63
N THR A 27 -11.80 4.38 -0.09
CA THR A 27 -11.60 4.32 -1.55
C THR A 27 -10.10 4.26 -1.86
N LEU A 28 -9.77 3.83 -3.08
CA LEU A 28 -8.40 3.95 -3.59
C LEU A 28 -8.21 5.32 -4.23
N ASN A 29 -6.95 5.67 -4.50
CA ASN A 29 -6.61 6.89 -5.24
C ASN A 29 -7.41 6.97 -6.56
N PRO A 30 -8.14 8.06 -6.83
CA PRO A 30 -8.88 8.23 -8.08
C PRO A 30 -7.98 8.50 -9.29
N ASP A 31 -6.72 8.90 -9.09
CA ASP A 31 -5.72 8.99 -10.15
C ASP A 31 -5.09 7.62 -10.38
N ASP A 32 -5.53 6.94 -11.45
CA ASP A 32 -5.02 5.62 -11.86
C ASP A 32 -3.49 5.59 -12.00
N ARG A 33 -2.86 6.66 -12.49
CA ARG A 33 -1.40 6.69 -12.65
C ARG A 33 -0.71 6.66 -11.29
N GLN A 34 -1.21 7.42 -10.34
CA GLN A 34 -0.68 7.43 -8.98
C GLN A 34 -0.96 6.11 -8.26
N LEU A 35 -2.18 5.59 -8.39
CA LEU A 35 -2.54 4.27 -7.87
C LEU A 35 -1.55 3.21 -8.35
N HIS A 36 -1.38 3.06 -9.65
CA HIS A 36 -0.49 2.05 -10.23
C HIS A 36 0.99 2.30 -9.89
N THR A 37 1.41 3.56 -9.70
CA THR A 37 2.77 3.87 -9.24
C THR A 37 3.04 3.32 -7.85
N VAL A 38 2.08 3.47 -6.93
CA VAL A 38 2.21 2.92 -5.56
C VAL A 38 2.16 1.40 -5.58
N ILE A 39 1.23 0.79 -6.33
CA ILE A 39 1.12 -0.67 -6.46
C ILE A 39 2.42 -1.29 -6.99
N LYS A 40 2.99 -0.70 -8.03
CA LYS A 40 4.29 -1.11 -8.59
C LYS A 40 5.42 -0.98 -7.57
N GLY A 41 5.42 0.09 -6.77
CA GLY A 41 6.37 0.27 -5.69
C GLY A 41 6.27 -0.82 -4.63
N LEU A 42 5.05 -1.17 -4.22
CA LEU A 42 4.78 -2.27 -3.28
C LEU A 42 5.28 -3.61 -3.84
N ALA A 43 4.92 -3.95 -5.09
CA ALA A 43 5.36 -5.19 -5.74
C ALA A 43 6.88 -5.29 -5.81
N ARG A 44 7.57 -4.22 -6.22
CA ARG A 44 9.03 -4.17 -6.27
C ARG A 44 9.67 -4.38 -4.90
N ASN A 45 9.12 -3.78 -3.85
CA ASN A 45 9.63 -3.95 -2.50
C ASN A 45 9.40 -5.38 -1.99
N THR A 46 8.26 -5.99 -2.29
CA THR A 46 7.99 -7.40 -1.98
C THR A 46 8.99 -8.32 -2.66
N LEU A 47 9.23 -8.17 -3.96
CA LEU A 47 10.20 -8.99 -4.69
C LEU A 47 11.64 -8.78 -4.20
N ARG A 48 12.01 -7.54 -3.86
CA ARG A 48 13.38 -7.20 -3.47
C ARG A 48 13.71 -7.55 -2.03
N PHE A 49 12.75 -7.41 -1.13
CA PHE A 49 12.98 -7.46 0.32
C PHE A 49 12.16 -8.53 1.04
N GLY A 50 11.30 -9.25 0.33
CA GLY A 50 10.45 -10.32 0.87
C GLY A 50 9.14 -9.85 1.52
N GLU A 51 8.98 -8.55 1.75
CA GLU A 51 7.82 -7.96 2.41
C GLU A 51 7.32 -6.73 1.66
N GLN A 52 6.02 -6.47 1.80
CA GLN A 52 5.33 -5.38 1.10
C GLN A 52 5.61 -4.00 1.75
N TYR A 53 6.87 -3.59 1.82
CA TYR A 53 7.25 -2.30 2.41
C TYR A 53 6.67 -1.12 1.62
N CYS A 54 6.17 -0.11 2.34
CA CYS A 54 5.62 1.11 1.77
C CYS A 54 6.67 1.81 0.89
N PRO A 55 6.39 2.08 -0.40
CA PRO A 55 7.35 2.71 -1.31
C PRO A 55 7.63 4.18 -1.00
N CYS A 56 6.81 4.81 -0.16
CA CYS A 56 6.93 6.22 0.20
C CYS A 56 7.69 6.44 1.52
N ARG A 57 8.11 5.37 2.22
CA ARG A 57 8.90 5.47 3.45
C ARG A 57 10.24 4.78 3.28
N LEU A 58 11.30 5.42 3.74
CA LEU A 58 12.65 4.89 3.64
C LEU A 58 12.84 3.77 4.66
N ARG A 59 13.36 2.63 4.21
CA ARG A 59 13.84 1.57 5.10
C ARG A 59 15.10 2.04 5.81
N SER A 60 15.09 1.92 7.13
CA SER A 60 16.21 2.24 8.00
C SER A 60 17.27 1.14 8.03
N GLY A 61 16.88 -0.10 7.71
CA GLY A 61 17.70 -1.29 7.89
C GLY A 61 17.59 -1.91 9.29
N ASP A 62 16.94 -1.21 10.23
CA ASP A 62 16.51 -1.79 11.50
C ASP A 62 15.23 -2.60 11.28
N VAL A 63 15.25 -3.86 11.71
CA VAL A 63 14.15 -4.80 11.47
C VAL A 63 12.87 -4.38 12.17
N GLU A 64 12.95 -3.83 13.39
CA GLU A 64 11.77 -3.44 14.16
C GLU A 64 11.16 -2.14 13.64
N GLU A 65 11.99 -1.18 13.22
CA GLU A 65 11.50 0.04 12.57
C GLU A 65 10.94 -0.23 11.18
N ASP A 66 11.59 -1.08 10.39
CA ASP A 66 11.15 -1.40 9.02
C ASP A 66 9.80 -2.15 9.04
N LYS A 67 9.53 -3.00 10.04
CA LYS A 67 8.23 -3.68 10.19
C LYS A 67 7.05 -2.69 10.25
N LYS A 68 7.25 -1.51 10.84
CA LYS A 68 6.21 -0.48 10.97
C LYS A 68 5.74 0.05 9.61
N ILE A 69 6.57 -0.06 8.58
CA ILE A 69 6.29 0.44 7.23
C ILE A 69 5.87 -0.67 6.26
N ILE A 70 5.68 -1.91 6.69
CA ILE A 70 5.05 -2.97 5.88
C ILE A 70 3.59 -2.60 5.63
N CYS A 71 3.14 -2.58 4.37
CA CYS A 71 1.79 -2.21 4.00
C CYS A 71 0.81 -3.35 4.34
N PRO A 72 -0.29 -3.08 5.09
CA PRO A 72 -0.73 -1.78 5.57
C PRO A 72 0.08 -1.32 6.79
N CYS A 73 0.75 -0.16 6.68
CA CYS A 73 1.70 0.32 7.69
C CYS A 73 0.96 0.81 8.93
N ILE A 74 1.59 0.80 10.10
CA ILE A 74 0.89 1.14 11.36
C ILE A 74 0.28 2.55 11.35
N TYR A 75 0.82 3.45 10.53
CA TYR A 75 0.42 4.85 10.43
C TYR A 75 -0.83 5.10 9.58
N HIS A 76 -1.17 4.18 8.67
CA HIS A 76 -2.14 4.51 7.61
C HIS A 76 -3.54 4.84 8.13
N GLN A 77 -3.97 4.22 9.23
CA GLN A 77 -5.30 4.46 9.80
C GLN A 77 -5.40 5.88 10.37
N ASP A 78 -4.43 6.28 11.19
CA ASP A 78 -4.37 7.62 11.77
C ASP A 78 -4.29 8.67 10.67
N GLU A 79 -3.46 8.46 9.65
CA GLU A 79 -3.34 9.37 8.50
C GLU A 79 -4.64 9.48 7.69
N ILE A 80 -5.37 8.38 7.48
CA ILE A 80 -6.66 8.43 6.79
C ILE A 80 -7.70 9.18 7.64
N GLU A 81 -7.68 9.02 8.96
CA GLU A 81 -8.63 9.67 9.85
C GLU A 81 -8.35 11.17 9.97
N GLU A 82 -7.08 11.57 10.10
CA GLU A 82 -6.63 12.94 10.29
C GLU A 82 -6.53 13.73 8.98
N ASP A 83 -5.89 13.15 7.95
CA ASP A 83 -5.59 13.83 6.68
C ASP A 83 -6.52 13.43 5.54
N GLY A 84 -7.45 12.49 5.78
CA GLY A 84 -8.36 11.95 4.77
C GLY A 84 -7.71 10.96 3.80
N ASN A 85 -6.41 10.70 3.91
CA ASN A 85 -5.68 9.76 3.08
C ASN A 85 -4.39 9.29 3.76
N CYS A 86 -3.95 8.06 3.47
CA CYS A 86 -2.65 7.60 3.96
C CYS A 86 -1.50 8.33 3.26
N HIS A 87 -0.30 8.36 3.85
CA HIS A 87 0.85 9.11 3.33
C HIS A 87 1.20 8.82 1.85
N CYS A 88 1.06 7.56 1.42
CA CYS A 88 1.33 7.17 0.03
C CYS A 88 0.18 7.51 -0.92
N ARG A 89 -0.91 8.11 -0.44
CA ARG A 89 -2.14 8.39 -1.18
C ARG A 89 -2.67 7.14 -1.87
N LEU A 90 -2.63 5.99 -1.21
CA LEU A 90 -3.19 4.75 -1.71
C LEU A 90 -4.65 4.61 -1.30
N PHE A 91 -4.93 4.84 -0.02
CA PHE A 91 -6.25 4.76 0.59
C PHE A 91 -6.73 6.15 0.97
N PHE A 92 -8.01 6.42 0.69
CA PHE A 92 -8.70 7.66 0.99
C PHE A 92 -9.93 7.37 1.84
N LYS A 93 -10.22 8.28 2.78
CA LYS A 93 -11.48 8.27 3.52
C LYS A 93 -12.61 8.37 2.50
N LYS A 94 -13.60 7.50 2.60
CA LYS A 94 -14.78 7.59 1.74
C LYS A 94 -15.64 8.71 2.31
N ASP A 95 -15.96 9.70 1.48
CA ASP A 95 -16.97 10.69 1.83
C ASP A 95 -18.28 9.95 2.15
N THR A 96 -18.72 10.11 3.39
CA THR A 96 -20.02 9.65 3.84
C THR A 96 -20.99 10.80 3.57
N GLU A 97 -21.65 10.76 2.41
CA GLU A 97 -22.90 11.49 2.22
C GLU A 97 -24.02 10.87 3.07
#